data_AF-A0A3D5R8Z9-F1
#
_entry.id   AF-A0A3D5R8Z9-F1
#
_cell.length_a   1.000
_cell.length_b   1.000
_cell.length_c   1.000
_cell.angle_alpha   90.00
_cell.angle_beta   90.00
_cell.angle_gamma   90.00
#
_symmetry.space_group_name_H-M   'P 1'
#
loop_
_entity.id
_entity.type
_entity.pdbx_description
1 polymer ?
#
loop_
_entity_poly.entity_id
_entity_poly.type
_entity_poly.pdbx_seq_one_letter_code
_entity_poly.pdbx_strand_id
1 'polypeptide(L)'
;MYGYNGKYLRVNLTDGSIKVEELNEELAKKFIGGRGLGTKMMMDEVDPKVDALSPENKLMVMTGPLTGSPAFTGGRYMVVTKSPLSGTIASSNSGGFWGAELKSAGYDAVIFEGKSEKPVYLSIEDEKVELKDASNLWGKYVSETTKELTKDAPKGTKVLTIGPGGENLSKIAAIMNDEDRAAGRSGVGAVMGSKNLKAITVKGTGKVKVYDEAKLKELTKEKLAKIKENGVTGEGLPTYGTAVL
;
A
#
# COMPACT_ATOMS: atom_id res chain seq x y z
N MET A 1 -13.70 -15.63 3.40
CA MET A 1 -13.06 -15.21 4.67
C MET A 1 -13.52 -13.81 5.09
N TYR A 2 -13.71 -13.51 6.39
CA TYR A 2 -14.09 -12.16 6.87
C TYR A 2 -12.86 -11.29 7.16
N GLY A 3 -12.95 -9.99 6.91
CA GLY A 3 -11.83 -9.06 6.96
C GLY A 3 -10.97 -9.08 5.69
N TYR A 4 -11.11 -10.08 4.82
CA TYR A 4 -10.39 -10.22 3.55
C TYR A 4 -11.37 -10.11 2.39
N ASN A 5 -10.90 -9.61 1.26
CA ASN A 5 -11.64 -9.70 0.00
C ASN A 5 -11.37 -11.04 -0.72
N GLY A 6 -10.32 -11.76 -0.32
CA GLY A 6 -9.97 -13.08 -0.86
C GLY A 6 -9.27 -13.02 -2.21
N LYS A 7 -8.85 -11.84 -2.67
CA LYS A 7 -8.20 -11.65 -3.97
C LYS A 7 -7.20 -10.49 -3.94
N TYR A 8 -6.22 -10.54 -4.83
CA TYR A 8 -5.24 -9.47 -5.03
C TYR A 8 -4.94 -9.29 -6.52
N LEU A 9 -4.32 -8.15 -6.85
CA LEU A 9 -3.87 -7.86 -8.21
C LEU A 9 -2.41 -8.27 -8.36
N ARG A 10 -2.10 -9.04 -9.40
CA ARG A 10 -0.73 -9.25 -9.90
C ARG A 10 -0.56 -8.50 -11.20
N VAL A 11 0.43 -7.61 -11.24
CA VAL A 11 0.70 -6.72 -12.37
C VAL A 11 2.12 -6.97 -12.85
N ASN A 12 2.27 -7.48 -14.07
CA ASN A 12 3.57 -7.57 -14.73
C ASN A 12 3.76 -6.33 -15.60
N LEU A 13 4.72 -5.50 -15.22
CA LEU A 13 4.98 -4.23 -15.89
C LEU A 13 5.74 -4.38 -17.21
N THR A 14 6.35 -5.54 -17.45
CA THR A 14 7.10 -5.81 -18.69
C THR A 14 6.17 -6.12 -19.85
N ASP A 15 5.15 -6.95 -19.64
CA ASP A 15 4.16 -7.27 -20.68
C ASP A 15 2.84 -6.49 -20.53
N GLY A 16 2.69 -5.73 -19.43
CA GLY A 16 1.50 -4.95 -19.12
C GLY A 16 0.31 -5.78 -18.65
N SER A 17 0.48 -7.07 -18.37
CA SER A 17 -0.62 -7.94 -17.93
C SER A 17 -1.05 -7.63 -16.50
N ILE A 18 -2.37 -7.68 -16.29
CA ILE A 18 -3.03 -7.45 -15.01
C ILE A 18 -3.92 -8.65 -14.74
N LYS A 19 -3.65 -9.37 -13.65
CA LYS A 19 -4.40 -10.57 -13.25
C LYS A 19 -4.97 -10.39 -11.85
N VAL A 20 -6.19 -10.87 -11.67
CA VAL A 20 -6.78 -11.06 -10.36
C VAL A 20 -6.44 -12.48 -9.91
N GLU A 21 -5.77 -12.61 -8.78
CA GLU A 21 -5.42 -13.91 -8.19
C GLU A 21 -6.17 -14.10 -6.88
N GLU A 22 -6.55 -15.34 -6.60
CA GLU A 22 -7.17 -15.72 -5.34
C GLU A 22 -6.13 -15.74 -4.22
N LEU A 23 -6.54 -15.22 -3.05
CA LEU A 23 -5.73 -15.25 -1.85
C LEU A 23 -5.72 -16.68 -1.28
N ASN A 24 -4.53 -17.24 -1.08
CA ASN A 24 -4.41 -18.51 -0.38
C ASN A 24 -4.90 -18.36 1.08
N GLU A 25 -6.05 -18.97 1.38
CA GLU A 25 -6.70 -18.84 2.69
C GLU A 25 -5.87 -19.41 3.85
N GLU A 26 -5.13 -20.48 3.61
CA GLU A 26 -4.31 -21.12 4.64
C GLU A 26 -3.13 -20.22 5.02
N LEU A 27 -2.47 -19.62 4.04
CA LEU A 27 -1.42 -18.64 4.27
C LEU A 27 -1.98 -17.37 4.92
N ALA A 28 -3.14 -16.89 4.49
CA ALA A 28 -3.80 -15.74 5.11
C ALA A 28 -4.13 -16.01 6.60
N LYS A 29 -4.61 -17.20 6.96
CA LYS A 29 -4.85 -17.58 8.36
C LYS A 29 -3.55 -17.72 9.16
N LYS A 30 -2.51 -18.29 8.55
CA LYS A 30 -1.21 -18.53 9.22
C LYS A 30 -0.38 -17.26 9.42
N PHE A 31 -0.42 -16.34 8.45
CA PHE A 31 0.42 -15.14 8.41
C PHE A 31 -0.35 -13.82 8.53
N ILE A 32 -1.68 -13.91 8.70
CA ILE A 32 -2.64 -12.83 8.93
C ILE A 32 -2.77 -11.86 7.76
N GLY A 33 -1.73 -11.16 7.36
CA GLY A 33 -1.81 -10.11 6.34
C GLY A 33 -0.67 -9.11 6.49
N GLY A 34 -0.73 -8.02 5.72
CA GLY A 34 0.24 -6.92 5.79
C GLY A 34 1.68 -7.44 5.76
N ARG A 35 2.41 -7.23 6.85
CA ARG A 35 3.82 -7.64 6.98
C ARG A 35 4.00 -9.15 6.94
N GLY A 36 3.19 -9.90 7.68
CA GLY A 36 3.37 -11.35 7.83
C GLY A 36 3.20 -12.06 6.50
N LEU A 37 2.03 -11.87 5.89
CA LEU A 37 1.71 -12.48 4.60
C LEU A 37 2.63 -11.97 3.48
N GLY A 38 2.88 -10.66 3.42
CA GLY A 38 3.79 -10.09 2.42
C GLY A 38 5.21 -10.65 2.53
N THR A 39 5.73 -10.85 3.74
CA THR A 39 7.06 -11.45 3.93
C THR A 39 7.08 -12.90 3.46
N LYS A 40 6.03 -13.68 3.78
CA LYS A 40 5.92 -15.06 3.32
C LYS A 40 5.88 -15.14 1.79
N MET A 41 5.05 -14.32 1.14
CA MET A 41 4.98 -14.27 -0.33
C MET A 41 6.31 -13.85 -0.94
N MET A 42 7.00 -12.85 -0.36
CA MET A 42 8.34 -12.47 -0.82
C MET A 42 9.31 -13.65 -0.75
N MET A 43 9.36 -14.36 0.38
CA MET A 43 10.25 -15.51 0.56
C MET A 43 9.97 -16.65 -0.42
N ASP A 44 8.72 -16.84 -0.83
CA ASP A 44 8.34 -17.89 -1.77
C ASP A 44 8.59 -17.51 -3.23
N GLU A 45 8.49 -16.22 -3.55
CA GLU A 45 8.40 -15.75 -4.92
C GLU A 45 9.63 -14.97 -5.41
N VAL A 46 10.53 -14.55 -4.51
CA VAL A 46 11.70 -13.74 -4.84
C VAL A 46 12.97 -14.47 -4.42
N ASP A 47 13.84 -14.81 -5.39
CA ASP A 47 15.15 -15.39 -5.07
C ASP A 47 15.95 -14.37 -4.23
N PRO A 48 16.44 -14.75 -3.03
CA PRO A 48 17.19 -13.84 -2.18
C PRO A 48 18.49 -13.30 -2.82
N LYS A 49 18.94 -13.85 -3.95
CA LYS A 49 20.12 -13.40 -4.69
C LYS A 49 19.84 -12.31 -5.73
N VAL A 50 18.58 -12.03 -6.10
CA VAL A 50 18.28 -11.02 -7.12
C VAL A 50 18.78 -9.64 -6.70
N ASP A 51 19.19 -8.81 -7.66
CA ASP A 51 19.46 -7.40 -7.33
C ASP A 51 18.16 -6.68 -6.94
N ALA A 52 18.22 -5.84 -5.91
CA ALA A 52 17.01 -5.21 -5.36
C ALA A 52 16.35 -4.19 -6.31
N LEU A 53 17.07 -3.68 -7.31
CA LEU A 53 16.52 -2.74 -8.30
C LEU A 53 16.22 -3.43 -9.64
N SER A 54 16.45 -4.74 -9.73
CA SER A 54 16.16 -5.54 -10.92
C SER A 54 14.65 -5.75 -11.17
N PRO A 55 14.24 -6.02 -12.42
CA PRO A 55 12.86 -6.41 -12.74
C PRO A 55 12.35 -7.63 -11.96
N GLU A 56 13.24 -8.55 -11.57
CA GLU A 56 12.93 -9.80 -10.86
C GLU A 56 12.55 -9.58 -9.39
N ASN A 57 12.99 -8.50 -8.76
CA ASN A 57 12.50 -8.15 -7.42
C ASN A 57 11.02 -7.77 -7.48
N LYS A 58 10.22 -8.16 -6.48
CA LYS A 58 8.79 -7.82 -6.43
C LYS A 58 8.54 -6.63 -5.50
N LEU A 59 7.59 -5.78 -5.88
CA LEU A 59 7.06 -4.72 -5.02
C LEU A 59 5.64 -5.07 -4.63
N MET A 60 5.39 -5.32 -3.35
CA MET A 60 4.10 -5.77 -2.83
C MET A 60 3.50 -4.70 -1.92
N VAL A 61 2.30 -4.22 -2.23
CA VAL A 61 1.51 -3.37 -1.33
C VAL A 61 0.44 -4.25 -0.69
N MET A 62 0.59 -4.49 0.62
CA MET A 62 -0.18 -5.49 1.38
C MET A 62 -1.06 -4.81 2.43
N THR A 63 -2.33 -5.18 2.48
CA THR A 63 -3.25 -4.75 3.54
C THR A 63 -3.43 -5.84 4.60
N GLY A 64 -4.03 -5.48 5.74
CA GLY A 64 -4.41 -6.42 6.79
C GLY A 64 -5.92 -6.68 6.83
N PRO A 65 -6.37 -7.68 7.61
CA PRO A 65 -7.79 -8.01 7.74
C PRO A 65 -8.64 -6.90 8.41
N LEU A 66 -8.00 -6.02 9.19
CA LEU A 66 -8.66 -4.88 9.81
C LEU A 66 -8.58 -3.61 8.95
N THR A 67 -7.80 -3.62 7.86
CA THR A 67 -7.67 -2.45 6.99
C THR A 67 -9.02 -2.15 6.34
N GLY A 68 -9.49 -0.91 6.43
CA GLY A 68 -10.80 -0.48 5.90
C GLY A 68 -12.01 -0.93 6.72
N SER A 69 -11.82 -1.64 7.83
CA SER A 69 -12.90 -2.01 8.75
C SER A 69 -13.21 -0.90 9.76
N PRO A 70 -14.33 -0.97 10.50
CA PRO A 70 -14.61 -0.06 11.63
C PRO A 70 -13.68 -0.22 12.84
N ALA A 71 -12.64 -1.06 12.76
CA ALA A 71 -11.65 -1.18 13.82
C ALA A 71 -10.86 0.13 13.98
N PHE A 72 -10.61 0.52 15.24
CA PHE A 72 -9.80 1.70 15.53
C PHE A 72 -8.41 1.58 14.88
N THR A 73 -7.92 2.67 14.26
CA THR A 73 -6.64 2.73 13.53
C THR A 73 -6.48 1.73 12.37
N GLY A 74 -7.57 1.14 11.88
CA GLY A 74 -7.60 0.19 10.76
C GLY A 74 -7.34 0.79 9.37
N GLY A 75 -6.47 1.79 9.24
CA GLY A 75 -6.13 2.44 7.95
C GLY A 75 -4.76 2.07 7.40
N ARG A 76 -4.04 1.16 8.05
CA ARG A 76 -2.62 0.88 7.77
C ARG A 76 -2.44 -0.14 6.65
N TYR A 77 -1.36 0.00 5.89
CA TYR A 77 -0.86 -0.96 4.91
C TYR A 77 0.66 -1.09 5.00
N MET A 78 1.21 -2.10 4.33
CA MET A 78 2.65 -2.39 4.27
C MET A 78 3.14 -2.41 2.83
N VAL A 79 4.32 -1.86 2.58
CA VAL A 79 5.08 -2.09 1.35
C VAL A 79 6.18 -3.09 1.64
N VAL A 80 6.20 -4.20 0.93
CA VAL A 80 7.12 -5.32 1.13
C VAL A 80 7.89 -5.60 -0.15
N THR A 81 9.22 -5.71 -0.04
CA THR A 81 10.14 -5.95 -1.16
C THR A 81 11.53 -6.32 -0.65
N LYS A 82 12.48 -6.69 -1.51
CA LYS A 82 13.91 -6.67 -1.16
C LYS A 82 14.44 -5.22 -1.19
N SER A 83 15.09 -4.79 -0.11
CA SER A 83 15.60 -3.44 0.07
C SER A 83 16.88 -3.19 -0.75
N PRO A 84 16.97 -2.09 -1.52
CA PRO A 84 18.22 -1.67 -2.16
C PRO A 84 19.22 -1.02 -1.20
N LEU A 85 18.78 -0.66 0.02
CA LEU A 85 19.65 -0.08 1.04
C LEU A 85 20.40 -1.15 1.81
N SER A 86 19.68 -2.17 2.32
CA SER A 86 20.26 -3.21 3.18
C SER A 86 20.52 -4.53 2.47
N GLY A 87 19.96 -4.76 1.28
CA GLY A 87 19.99 -6.05 0.61
C GLY A 87 19.09 -7.13 1.26
N THR A 88 18.30 -6.76 2.28
CA THR A 88 17.42 -7.67 3.03
C THR A 88 15.94 -7.35 2.80
N ILE A 89 15.03 -8.09 3.45
CA ILE A 89 13.59 -7.77 3.44
C ILE A 89 13.33 -6.34 3.92
N ALA A 90 12.51 -5.60 3.16
CA ALA A 90 11.88 -4.35 3.56
C ALA A 90 10.42 -4.61 3.93
N SER A 91 9.95 -3.98 5.01
CA SER A 91 8.52 -3.93 5.36
C SER A 91 8.20 -2.54 5.89
N SER A 92 7.81 -1.65 4.99
CA SER A 92 7.61 -0.22 5.26
C SER A 92 6.12 0.04 5.51
N ASN A 93 5.78 0.55 6.70
CA ASN A 93 4.39 0.82 7.08
C ASN A 93 3.98 2.22 6.67
N SER A 94 2.73 2.39 6.24
CA SER A 94 2.11 3.70 6.14
C SER A 94 0.65 3.66 6.60
N GLY A 95 0.15 4.81 7.04
CA GLY A 95 -1.26 5.04 7.33
C GLY A 95 -1.90 5.87 6.23
N GLY A 96 -2.93 6.64 6.60
CA GLY A 96 -3.74 7.40 5.65
C GLY A 96 -4.97 6.62 5.23
N PHE A 97 -5.42 6.89 4.01
CA PHE A 97 -6.68 6.37 3.47
C PHE A 97 -6.48 5.38 2.32
N TRP A 98 -5.31 5.37 1.67
CA TRP A 98 -5.07 4.55 0.48
C TRP A 98 -5.31 3.05 0.71
N GLY A 99 -4.81 2.50 1.82
CA GLY A 99 -4.99 1.08 2.14
C GLY A 99 -6.44 0.69 2.37
N ALA A 100 -7.24 1.56 2.99
CA ALA A 100 -8.68 1.35 3.16
C ALA A 100 -9.41 1.44 1.81
N GLU A 101 -9.02 2.37 0.95
CA GLU A 101 -9.62 2.52 -0.37
C GLU A 101 -9.34 1.31 -1.28
N LEU A 102 -8.14 0.70 -1.20
CA LEU A 102 -7.83 -0.57 -1.88
C LEU A 102 -8.75 -1.71 -1.41
N LYS A 103 -9.00 -1.79 -0.11
CA LYS A 103 -9.92 -2.76 0.47
C LYS A 103 -11.35 -2.53 -0.02
N SER A 104 -11.78 -1.28 -0.11
CA SER A 104 -13.09 -0.90 -0.66
C SER A 104 -13.20 -1.24 -2.15
N ALA A 105 -12.10 -1.18 -2.90
CA ALA A 105 -12.04 -1.61 -4.31
C ALA A 105 -12.06 -3.14 -4.48
N GLY A 106 -12.03 -3.90 -3.38
CA GLY A 106 -12.18 -5.35 -3.39
C GLY A 106 -10.87 -6.13 -3.46
N TYR A 107 -9.73 -5.53 -3.15
CA TYR A 107 -8.42 -6.21 -3.18
C TYR A 107 -7.73 -6.21 -1.83
N ASP A 108 -7.00 -7.27 -1.51
CA ASP A 108 -6.19 -7.39 -0.31
C ASP A 108 -4.74 -6.94 -0.53
N ALA A 109 -4.27 -6.96 -1.77
CA ALA A 109 -2.93 -6.55 -2.14
C ALA A 109 -2.82 -6.15 -3.62
N VAL A 110 -1.70 -5.51 -3.95
CA VAL A 110 -1.22 -5.33 -5.33
C VAL A 110 0.25 -5.72 -5.38
N ILE A 111 0.61 -6.62 -6.28
CA ILE A 111 1.97 -7.16 -6.44
C ILE A 111 2.47 -6.80 -7.84
N PHE A 112 3.61 -6.12 -7.90
CA PHE A 112 4.25 -5.71 -9.14
C PHE A 112 5.50 -6.54 -9.42
N GLU A 113 5.60 -6.96 -10.67
CA GLU A 113 6.71 -7.72 -11.24
C GLU A 113 7.21 -7.03 -12.51
N GLY A 114 8.43 -7.36 -12.93
CA GLY A 114 9.01 -6.81 -14.14
C GLY A 114 9.29 -5.31 -14.03
N LYS A 115 9.40 -4.67 -15.19
CA LYS A 115 9.69 -3.25 -15.36
C LYS A 115 9.03 -2.76 -16.65
N SER A 116 8.36 -1.62 -16.59
CA SER A 116 7.79 -0.97 -17.76
C SER A 116 8.88 -0.25 -18.58
N GLU A 117 8.76 -0.24 -19.91
CA GLU A 117 9.70 0.47 -20.79
C GLU A 117 9.67 1.99 -20.58
N LYS A 118 8.50 2.53 -20.19
CA LYS A 118 8.27 3.95 -19.94
C LYS A 118 7.57 4.18 -18.59
N PRO A 119 7.57 5.40 -18.05
CA PRO A 119 6.80 5.73 -16.85
C PRO A 119 5.31 5.39 -17.01
N VAL A 120 4.78 4.63 -16.05
CA VAL A 120 3.36 4.25 -15.98
C VAL A 120 2.79 4.46 -14.58
N TYR A 121 1.48 4.51 -14.47
CA TYR A 121 0.76 4.39 -13.20
C TYR A 121 -0.36 3.36 -13.31
N LEU A 122 -0.67 2.69 -12.22
CA LEU A 122 -1.81 1.77 -12.13
C LEU A 122 -3.05 2.52 -11.66
N SER A 123 -4.15 2.42 -12.39
CA SER A 123 -5.45 3.00 -12.07
C SER A 123 -6.42 1.91 -11.66
N ILE A 124 -6.93 1.96 -10.43
CA ILE A 124 -7.89 1.00 -9.88
C ILE A 124 -9.21 1.73 -9.57
N GLU A 125 -10.29 1.31 -10.22
CA GLU A 125 -11.66 1.78 -10.01
C GLU A 125 -12.56 0.54 -9.83
N ASP A 126 -12.67 0.07 -8.59
CA ASP A 126 -13.29 -1.24 -8.29
C ASP A 126 -12.73 -2.36 -9.21
N GLU A 127 -13.53 -2.91 -10.12
CA GLU A 127 -13.12 -3.97 -11.05
C GLU A 127 -12.37 -3.47 -12.28
N LYS A 128 -12.43 -2.16 -12.58
CA LYS A 128 -11.73 -1.55 -13.70
C LYS A 128 -10.28 -1.25 -13.29
N VAL A 129 -9.35 -2.03 -13.83
CA VAL A 129 -7.91 -1.89 -13.52
C VAL A 129 -7.12 -1.69 -14.82
N GLU A 130 -6.37 -0.59 -14.90
CA GLU A 130 -5.67 -0.17 -16.11
C GLU A 130 -4.26 0.34 -15.79
N LEU A 131 -3.27 -0.04 -16.60
CA LEU A 131 -1.97 0.65 -16.65
C LEU A 131 -2.06 1.83 -17.61
N LYS A 132 -1.70 3.01 -17.14
CA LYS A 132 -1.79 4.27 -17.88
C LYS A 132 -0.42 4.94 -17.98
N ASP A 133 -0.22 5.72 -19.04
CA ASP A 133 1.01 6.50 -19.23
C ASP A 133 1.20 7.52 -18.10
N ALA A 134 2.42 7.63 -17.58
CA ALA A 134 2.80 8.58 -16.54
C ALA A 134 3.99 9.46 -16.97
N SER A 135 4.29 9.53 -18.26
CA SER A 135 5.47 10.26 -18.77
C SER A 135 5.39 11.74 -18.43
N ASN A 136 4.19 12.32 -18.44
CA ASN A 136 3.91 13.70 -18.03
C ASN A 136 3.93 13.93 -16.50
N LEU A 137 4.00 12.86 -15.70
CA LEU A 137 4.08 12.91 -14.25
C LEU A 137 5.52 12.68 -13.75
N TRP A 138 6.35 12.03 -14.55
CA TRP A 138 7.74 11.76 -14.21
C TRP A 138 8.51 13.08 -14.00
N GLY A 139 9.27 13.17 -12.91
CA GLY A 139 9.95 14.39 -12.47
C GLY A 139 9.11 15.30 -11.57
N LYS A 140 7.78 15.13 -11.51
CA LYS A 140 6.92 15.94 -10.63
C LYS A 140 7.05 15.53 -9.17
N TYR A 141 6.90 16.49 -8.26
CA TYR A 141 6.80 16.24 -6.83
C TYR A 141 5.49 15.53 -6.48
N VAL A 142 5.42 15.04 -5.24
CA VAL A 142 4.30 14.24 -4.72
C VAL A 142 2.98 15.02 -4.75
N SER A 143 2.98 16.28 -4.32
CA SER A 143 1.80 17.14 -4.32
C SER A 143 1.30 17.44 -5.73
N GLU A 144 2.21 17.75 -6.66
CA GLU A 144 1.89 17.98 -8.07
C GLU A 144 1.32 16.72 -8.73
N THR A 145 1.96 15.57 -8.51
CA THR A 145 1.48 14.27 -9.03
C THR A 145 0.09 13.94 -8.48
N THR A 146 -0.12 14.12 -7.18
CA THR A 146 -1.42 13.86 -6.52
C THR A 146 -2.50 14.78 -7.06
N LYS A 147 -2.21 16.08 -7.19
CA LYS A 147 -3.14 17.06 -7.77
C LYS A 147 -3.52 16.72 -9.21
N GLU A 148 -2.54 16.37 -10.04
CA GLU A 148 -2.79 16.00 -11.44
C GLU A 148 -3.67 14.75 -11.54
N LEU A 149 -3.32 13.69 -10.80
CA LEU A 149 -4.03 12.41 -10.84
C LEU A 149 -5.44 12.47 -10.22
N THR A 150 -5.72 13.46 -9.38
CA THR A 150 -7.05 13.64 -8.74
C THR A 150 -7.94 14.66 -9.45
N LYS A 151 -7.39 15.47 -10.37
CA LYS A 151 -8.11 16.57 -11.02
C LYS A 151 -9.36 16.11 -11.76
N ASP A 152 -9.23 15.06 -12.58
CA ASP A 152 -10.28 14.52 -13.44
C ASP A 152 -10.68 13.09 -13.06
N ALA A 153 -10.16 12.57 -11.93
CA ALA A 153 -10.52 11.26 -11.39
C ALA A 153 -11.80 11.34 -10.53
N PRO A 154 -12.49 10.22 -10.26
CA PRO A 154 -13.63 10.23 -9.38
C PRO A 154 -13.31 10.81 -8.01
N LYS A 155 -14.27 11.54 -7.45
CA LYS A 155 -14.15 12.15 -6.13
C LYS A 155 -13.80 11.09 -5.09
N GLY A 156 -12.76 11.37 -4.30
CA GLY A 156 -12.28 10.47 -3.24
C GLY A 156 -11.21 9.48 -3.67
N THR A 157 -10.77 9.51 -4.93
CA THR A 157 -9.60 8.74 -5.40
C THR A 157 -8.39 9.02 -4.51
N LYS A 158 -7.71 7.95 -4.09
CA LYS A 158 -6.49 8.00 -3.29
C LYS A 158 -5.28 7.70 -4.17
N VAL A 159 -4.19 8.41 -3.92
CA VAL A 159 -2.95 8.31 -4.70
C VAL A 159 -1.83 7.83 -3.79
N LEU A 160 -1.09 6.85 -4.28
CA LEU A 160 0.17 6.39 -3.73
C LEU A 160 1.24 6.60 -4.81
N THR A 161 2.30 7.36 -4.54
CA THR A 161 3.22 7.84 -5.57
C THR A 161 4.65 7.98 -5.04
N ILE A 162 5.61 7.95 -5.97
CA ILE A 162 6.98 8.40 -5.73
C ILE A 162 7.18 9.83 -6.24
N GLY A 163 8.15 10.54 -5.64
CA GLY A 163 8.72 11.77 -6.18
C GLY A 163 10.09 11.53 -6.83
N PRO A 164 10.84 12.60 -7.15
CA PRO A 164 12.15 12.50 -7.81
C PRO A 164 13.17 11.61 -7.09
N GLY A 165 13.09 11.49 -5.77
CA GLY A 165 13.96 10.57 -5.02
C GLY A 165 13.78 9.09 -5.41
N GLY A 166 12.54 8.67 -5.66
CA GLY A 166 12.24 7.31 -6.12
C GLY A 166 12.65 7.11 -7.57
N GLU A 167 12.36 8.08 -8.43
CA GLU A 167 12.70 8.07 -9.86
C GLU A 167 14.23 7.99 -10.08
N ASN A 168 15.00 8.70 -9.25
CA ASN A 168 16.46 8.69 -9.27
C ASN A 168 17.08 7.56 -8.41
N LEU A 169 16.26 6.57 -8.01
CA LEU A 169 16.69 5.35 -7.31
C LEU A 169 17.47 5.60 -6.00
N SER A 170 17.16 6.69 -5.29
CA SER A 170 17.78 6.95 -3.98
C SER A 170 17.47 5.81 -3.01
N LYS A 171 18.50 5.20 -2.41
CA LYS A 171 18.34 4.06 -1.49
C LYS A 171 17.51 4.38 -0.23
N ILE A 172 17.20 5.64 0.02
CA ILE A 172 16.34 6.10 1.11
C ILE A 172 15.00 6.68 0.62
N ALA A 173 14.67 6.51 -0.67
CA ALA A 173 13.42 7.00 -1.22
C ALA A 173 12.20 6.30 -0.60
N ALA A 174 11.20 7.11 -0.27
CA ALA A 174 9.91 6.70 0.26
C ALA A 174 8.87 6.56 -0.85
N ILE A 175 7.79 5.85 -0.52
CA ILE A 175 6.52 5.92 -1.24
C ILE A 175 5.57 6.76 -0.38
N MET A 176 4.90 7.73 -1.02
CA MET A 176 4.04 8.71 -0.34
C MET A 176 2.57 8.48 -0.71
N ASN A 177 1.66 8.74 0.22
CA ASN A 177 0.22 8.78 -0.02
C ASN A 177 -0.42 9.89 0.82
N ASP A 178 -1.62 10.33 0.44
CA ASP A 178 -2.30 11.49 1.07
C ASP A 178 -1.36 12.72 1.22
N GLU A 179 -0.46 12.91 0.26
CA GLU A 179 0.62 13.92 0.22
C GLU A 179 1.70 13.82 1.30
N ASP A 180 1.37 13.48 2.54
CA ASP A 180 2.27 13.55 3.71
C ASP A 180 2.53 12.21 4.43
N ARG A 181 1.82 11.13 4.06
CA ARG A 181 1.97 9.81 4.67
C ARG A 181 3.00 8.96 3.94
N ALA A 182 4.05 8.55 4.65
CA ALA A 182 5.18 7.84 4.05
C ALA A 182 5.24 6.36 4.45
N ALA A 183 5.35 5.48 3.45
CA ALA A 183 6.09 4.23 3.60
C ALA A 183 7.59 4.58 3.48
N GLY A 184 8.15 5.08 4.57
CA GLY A 184 9.33 5.96 4.52
C GLY A 184 10.71 5.31 4.47
N ARG A 185 10.87 4.03 4.82
CA ARG A 185 12.20 3.43 5.06
C ARG A 185 12.53 2.29 4.11
N SER A 186 13.81 1.92 4.09
CA SER A 186 14.36 0.76 3.37
C SER A 186 14.37 0.90 1.84
N GLY A 187 14.21 2.11 1.30
CA GLY A 187 14.34 2.36 -0.13
C GLY A 187 13.21 1.80 -0.99
N VAL A 188 12.01 1.60 -0.42
CA VAL A 188 10.86 1.07 -1.17
C VAL A 188 10.46 1.96 -2.35
N GLY A 189 10.68 3.28 -2.25
CA GLY A 189 10.45 4.22 -3.36
C GLY A 189 11.44 4.04 -4.51
N ALA A 190 12.67 3.62 -4.25
CA ALA A 190 13.63 3.33 -5.31
C ALA A 190 13.27 2.05 -6.06
N VAL A 191 12.74 1.03 -5.37
CA VAL A 191 12.23 -0.17 -6.04
C VAL A 191 11.03 0.17 -6.93
N MET A 192 10.12 1.02 -6.46
CA MET A 192 8.99 1.49 -7.28
C MET A 192 9.48 2.27 -8.51
N GLY A 193 10.48 3.14 -8.34
CA GLY A 193 11.11 3.87 -9.45
C GLY A 193 11.89 3.00 -10.42
N SER A 194 12.59 1.95 -9.97
CA SER A 194 13.36 1.06 -10.85
C SER A 194 12.48 0.30 -11.84
N LYS A 195 11.20 0.15 -11.50
CA LYS A 195 10.16 -0.47 -12.32
C LYS A 195 9.45 0.50 -13.27
N ASN A 196 9.84 1.78 -13.28
CA ASN A 196 9.14 2.86 -13.99
C ASN A 196 7.67 3.03 -13.56
N LEU A 197 7.33 2.66 -12.32
CA LEU A 197 6.00 2.83 -11.76
C LEU A 197 5.94 4.14 -10.99
N LYS A 198 5.24 5.15 -11.52
CA LYS A 198 5.13 6.47 -10.90
C LYS A 198 4.14 6.49 -9.74
N ALA A 199 2.97 5.88 -9.94
CA ALA A 199 1.88 5.96 -8.96
C ALA A 199 0.92 4.76 -9.04
N ILE A 200 0.06 4.67 -8.02
CA ILE A 200 -1.11 3.81 -7.96
C ILE A 200 -2.29 4.66 -7.47
N THR A 201 -3.29 4.84 -8.33
CA THR A 201 -4.54 5.48 -7.96
C THR A 201 -5.58 4.42 -7.63
N VAL A 202 -6.38 4.67 -6.61
CA VAL A 202 -7.45 3.76 -6.22
C VAL A 202 -8.71 4.51 -5.84
N LYS A 203 -9.84 4.04 -6.36
CA LYS A 203 -11.18 4.38 -5.93
C LYS A 203 -11.95 3.08 -5.71
N GLY A 204 -12.45 2.92 -4.49
CA GLY A 204 -13.30 1.80 -4.10
C GLY A 204 -14.68 2.28 -3.67
N THR A 205 -15.70 1.47 -3.93
CA THR A 205 -17.09 1.75 -3.50
C THR A 205 -17.63 0.70 -2.54
N GLY A 206 -16.95 -0.43 -2.40
CA GLY A 206 -17.32 -1.52 -1.52
C GLY A 206 -17.08 -1.26 -0.04
N LYS A 207 -17.45 -2.27 0.77
CA LYS A 207 -17.22 -2.31 2.22
C LYS A 207 -16.54 -3.61 2.59
N VAL A 208 -15.62 -3.55 3.55
CA VAL A 208 -14.97 -4.75 4.09
C VAL A 208 -15.98 -5.53 4.93
N LYS A 209 -16.25 -6.77 4.53
CA LYS A 209 -17.12 -7.67 5.29
C LYS A 209 -16.44 -8.10 6.58
N VAL A 210 -17.08 -7.87 7.71
CA VAL A 210 -16.60 -8.36 9.03
C VAL A 210 -17.56 -9.42 9.54
N TYR A 211 -17.06 -10.33 10.38
CA TYR A 211 -17.84 -11.49 10.84
C TYR A 211 -19.04 -11.07 11.71
N ASP A 212 -18.78 -10.22 12.70
CA ASP A 212 -19.78 -9.70 13.63
C ASP A 212 -19.62 -8.18 13.74
N GLU A 213 -20.43 -7.46 12.96
CA GLU A 213 -20.42 -5.99 12.91
C GLU A 213 -20.81 -5.36 14.24
N ALA A 214 -21.81 -5.92 14.93
CA ALA A 214 -22.31 -5.40 16.18
C ALA A 214 -21.25 -5.53 17.27
N LYS A 215 -20.63 -6.71 17.38
CA LYS A 215 -19.57 -6.95 18.36
C LYS A 215 -18.32 -6.14 18.06
N LEU A 216 -17.92 -6.02 16.79
CA LEU A 216 -16.78 -5.18 16.42
C LEU A 216 -17.02 -3.72 16.80
N LYS A 217 -18.22 -3.19 16.55
CA LYS A 217 -18.58 -1.81 16.93
C LYS A 217 -18.57 -1.60 18.44
N GLU A 218 -19.11 -2.54 19.21
CA GLU A 218 -19.05 -2.55 20.67
C GLU A 218 -17.60 -2.51 21.17
N LEU A 219 -16.76 -3.41 20.66
CA LEU A 219 -15.34 -3.49 21.02
C LEU A 219 -14.58 -2.22 20.62
N THR A 220 -14.82 -1.68 19.42
CA THR A 220 -14.22 -0.42 18.98
C THR A 220 -14.56 0.72 19.95
N LYS A 221 -15.82 0.82 20.40
CA LYS A 221 -16.23 1.83 21.39
C LYS A 221 -15.50 1.63 22.73
N GLU A 222 -15.43 0.40 23.22
CA GLU A 222 -14.72 0.06 24.46
C GLU A 222 -13.23 0.41 24.38
N LYS A 223 -12.54 0.03 23.29
CA LYS A 223 -11.11 0.31 23.14
C LYS A 223 -10.83 1.79 22.92
N LEU A 224 -11.70 2.50 22.22
CA LEU A 224 -11.59 3.95 22.05
C LEU A 224 -11.68 4.67 23.41
N ALA A 225 -12.52 4.22 24.33
CA ALA A 225 -12.60 4.79 25.68
C ALA A 225 -11.24 4.68 26.39
N LYS A 226 -10.62 3.49 26.39
CA LYS A 226 -9.28 3.27 27.00
C LYS A 226 -8.19 4.15 26.40
N ILE A 227 -8.25 4.39 25.08
CA ILE A 227 -7.27 5.24 24.39
C ILE A 227 -7.46 6.71 24.79
N LYS A 228 -8.71 7.16 24.99
CA LYS A 228 -9.01 8.52 25.44
C LYS A 228 -8.64 8.75 26.90
N GLU A 229 -8.80 7.74 27.76
CA GLU A 229 -8.46 7.81 29.19
C GLU A 229 -6.95 7.85 29.45
N ASN A 230 -6.12 7.41 28.50
CA ASN A 230 -4.68 7.42 28.64
C ASN A 230 -4.11 8.80 28.30
N GLY A 231 -3.33 9.40 29.21
CA GLY A 231 -2.76 10.75 29.00
C GLY A 231 -1.84 10.90 27.78
N VAL A 232 -1.15 9.84 27.35
CA VAL A 232 -0.32 9.90 26.12
C VAL A 232 -1.20 9.89 24.88
N THR A 233 -2.10 8.91 24.75
CA THR A 233 -2.89 8.73 23.53
C THR A 233 -4.14 9.61 23.44
N GLY A 234 -4.65 10.08 24.58
CA GLY A 234 -5.84 10.92 24.70
C GLY A 234 -5.54 12.41 24.77
N GLU A 235 -4.37 12.82 25.26
CA GLU A 235 -4.01 14.23 25.45
C GLU A 235 -2.70 14.58 24.71
N GLY A 236 -1.61 13.87 24.98
CA GLY A 236 -0.29 14.18 24.44
C GLY A 236 -0.21 14.12 22.91
N LEU A 237 -0.50 12.95 22.33
CA LEU A 237 -0.45 12.74 20.88
C LEU A 237 -1.45 13.61 20.10
N PRO A 238 -2.70 13.81 20.54
CA PRO A 238 -3.62 14.73 19.86
C PRO A 238 -3.17 16.19 19.90
N THR A 239 -2.56 16.64 21.00
CA THR A 239 -2.18 18.04 21.18
C THR A 239 -0.89 18.39 20.47
N TYR A 240 0.12 17.53 20.59
CA TYR A 240 1.49 17.86 20.18
C TYR A 240 2.03 16.95 19.07
N GLY A 241 1.25 15.97 18.62
CA GLY A 241 1.69 14.97 17.66
C GLY A 241 2.75 14.03 18.24
N THR A 242 3.57 13.43 17.37
CA THR A 242 4.63 12.51 17.80
C THR A 242 5.89 13.22 18.32
N ALA A 243 5.94 14.56 18.29
CA ALA A 243 7.10 15.32 18.74
C ALA A 243 7.35 15.26 20.27
N VAL A 244 6.41 14.68 21.01
CA VAL A 244 6.49 14.49 22.48
C VAL A 244 6.92 13.08 22.90
N LEU A 245 7.23 12.20 21.95
CA LEU A 245 7.70 10.83 22.19
C LEU A 245 9.23 10.75 22.13
#